data_AF-A0A3M7PC02-F1
#
_entry.id   AF-A0A3M7PC02-F1
#
_cell.length_a   1.000
_cell.length_b   1.000
_cell.length_c   1.000
_cell.angle_alpha   90.00
_cell.angle_beta   90.00
_cell.angle_gamma   90.00
#
_symmetry.space_group_name_H-M   'P 1'
#
loop_
_entity.id
_entity.type
_entity.pdbx_description
1 polymer ?
#
loop_
_entity_poly.entity_id
_entity_poly.type
_entity_poly.pdbx_seq_one_letter_code
_entity_poly.pdbx_strand_id
1 'polypeptide(L)'
;MKISVEKSCSLNFNILVDEIKERCNKRLNIIKILSNKKWGLNQNTLGNLYKSLVGSILDYSFPCLNSFSVNNIKKLQAIQNTAVRSILKLKYDTPSNIVHHEAFYKLKLLTVSNRLFELSERYVGIGLSHSSH
;
A
#
# COMPACT_ATOMS: atom_id res chain seq x y z
N MET A 1 -33.41 14.18 -3.07
CA MET A 1 -32.11 14.01 -3.76
C MET A 1 -31.75 12.53 -3.69
N LYS A 2 -32.25 11.75 -4.66
CA LYS A 2 -32.10 10.29 -4.69
C LYS A 2 -30.66 9.95 -4.99
N ILE A 3 -30.09 9.15 -4.10
CA ILE A 3 -28.81 8.44 -4.21
C ILE A 3 -28.67 7.94 -5.65
N SER A 4 -27.76 8.57 -6.41
CA SER A 4 -27.39 8.16 -7.77
C SER A 4 -25.95 7.65 -7.81
N VAL A 5 -25.41 7.19 -6.67
CA VAL A 5 -24.02 6.69 -6.58
C VAL A 5 -23.92 5.20 -6.98
N GLU A 6 -25.03 4.52 -7.23
CA GLU A 6 -25.04 3.04 -7.38
C GLU A 6 -24.83 2.48 -8.80
N LYS A 7 -24.42 3.28 -9.81
CA LYS A 7 -24.45 2.81 -11.21
C LYS A 7 -23.14 2.87 -12.00
N SER A 8 -21.99 2.66 -11.37
CA SER A 8 -20.70 2.63 -12.11
C SER A 8 -19.66 1.64 -11.57
N CYS A 9 -20.10 0.55 -10.92
CA CYS A 9 -19.17 -0.36 -10.22
C CYS A 9 -18.55 -1.49 -11.05
N SER A 10 -19.02 -1.86 -12.26
CA SER A 10 -18.40 -2.99 -12.99
C SER A 10 -17.30 -2.61 -13.99
N LEU A 11 -17.32 -1.39 -14.55
CA LEU A 11 -16.32 -0.91 -15.52
C LEU A 11 -15.14 -0.11 -14.90
N ASN A 12 -15.25 0.35 -13.65
CA ASN A 12 -14.32 1.34 -13.08
C ASN A 12 -13.24 0.80 -12.12
N PHE A 13 -13.35 -0.43 -11.61
CA PHE A 13 -12.37 -0.89 -10.61
C PHE A 13 -10.97 -1.06 -11.16
N ASN A 14 -10.81 -1.58 -12.38
CA ASN A 14 -9.50 -1.73 -12.99
C ASN A 14 -8.87 -0.36 -13.31
N ILE A 15 -9.69 0.59 -13.78
CA ILE A 15 -9.26 1.99 -14.01
C ILE A 15 -8.77 2.61 -12.69
N LEU A 16 -9.55 2.47 -11.62
CA LEU A 16 -9.16 2.94 -10.29
C LEU A 16 -7.86 2.29 -9.78
N VAL A 17 -7.70 0.98 -9.98
CA VAL A 17 -6.46 0.26 -9.62
C VAL A 17 -5.27 0.83 -10.39
N ASP A 18 -5.44 1.09 -11.68
CA ASP A 18 -4.39 1.62 -12.54
C ASP A 18 -4.03 3.07 -12.16
N GLU A 19 -5.01 3.90 -11.82
CA GLU A 19 -4.78 5.25 -11.28
C GLU A 19 -4.02 5.22 -9.95
N ILE A 20 -4.44 4.37 -9.01
CA ILE A 20 -3.75 4.18 -7.71
C ILE A 20 -2.31 3.72 -7.98
N LYS A 21 -2.13 2.74 -8.88
CA LYS A 21 -0.81 2.24 -9.27
C LYS A 21 0.05 3.34 -9.87
N GLU A 22 -0.49 4.18 -10.74
CA GLU A 22 0.24 5.28 -11.34
C GLU A 22 0.69 6.31 -10.28
N ARG A 23 -0.22 6.70 -9.38
CA ARG A 23 0.08 7.61 -8.26
C ARG A 23 1.16 7.04 -7.35
N CYS A 24 1.06 5.76 -6.98
CA CYS A 24 2.06 5.08 -6.17
C CYS A 24 3.42 4.99 -6.88
N ASN A 25 3.46 4.68 -8.18
CA ASN A 25 4.72 4.61 -8.93
C ASN A 25 5.43 5.96 -9.04
N LYS A 26 4.68 7.05 -9.25
CA LYS A 26 5.24 8.42 -9.26
C LYS A 26 5.95 8.73 -7.93
N ARG A 27 5.31 8.43 -6.79
CA ARG A 27 5.90 8.63 -5.44
C ARG A 27 7.04 7.66 -5.15
N LEU A 28 6.95 6.43 -5.65
CA LEU A 28 7.98 5.42 -5.48
C LEU A 28 9.29 5.79 -6.21
N ASN A 29 9.21 6.48 -7.35
CA ASN A 29 10.41 7.00 -8.02
C ASN A 29 11.18 8.00 -7.15
N ILE A 30 10.50 8.82 -6.35
CA ILE A 30 11.13 9.72 -5.39
C ILE A 30 11.91 8.89 -4.35
N ILE A 31 11.28 7.84 -3.80
CA ILE A 31 11.92 6.94 -2.84
C ILE A 31 13.13 6.22 -3.44
N LYS A 32 13.05 5.80 -4.72
CA LYS A 32 14.18 5.18 -5.43
C LYS A 32 15.38 6.12 -5.53
N ILE A 33 15.13 7.39 -5.87
CA ILE A 33 16.18 8.42 -5.99
C ILE A 33 16.81 8.67 -4.62
N LEU A 34 15.99 8.90 -3.60
CA LEU A 34 16.42 9.14 -2.22
C LEU A 34 17.15 7.96 -1.61
N SER A 35 16.79 6.74 -2.00
CA SER A 35 17.44 5.52 -1.54
C SER A 35 18.85 5.35 -2.11
N ASN A 36 19.27 6.14 -3.10
CA ASN A 36 20.62 6.01 -3.65
C ASN A 36 21.69 6.32 -2.57
N LYS A 37 22.81 5.56 -2.59
CA LYS A 37 23.87 5.64 -1.57
C LYS A 37 24.45 7.05 -1.41
N LYS A 38 24.40 7.88 -2.45
CA LYS A 38 24.88 9.27 -2.41
C LYS A 38 24.16 10.16 -1.38
N TRP A 39 22.89 9.87 -1.07
CA TRP A 39 22.08 10.69 -0.15
C TRP A 39 22.24 10.29 1.33
N GLY A 40 22.82 9.11 1.61
CA GLY A 40 23.13 8.67 2.99
C GLY A 40 21.92 8.48 3.93
N LEU A 41 20.70 8.37 3.40
CA LEU A 41 19.50 8.26 4.23
C LEU A 41 19.40 6.91 4.96
N ASN A 42 19.00 6.95 6.23
CA ASN A 42 18.75 5.76 7.02
C ASN A 42 17.54 4.97 6.48
N GLN A 43 17.61 3.64 6.56
CA GLN A 43 16.54 2.72 6.13
C GLN A 43 15.21 3.01 6.85
N ASN A 44 15.25 3.34 8.14
CA ASN A 44 14.05 3.70 8.90
C ASN A 44 13.40 4.98 8.37
N THR A 45 14.21 5.98 8.03
CA THR A 45 13.74 7.24 7.42
C THR A 45 13.09 6.97 6.07
N LEU A 46 13.73 6.16 5.21
CA LEU A 46 13.17 5.76 3.92
C LEU A 46 11.87 4.94 4.08
N GLY A 47 11.80 4.06 5.09
CA GLY A 47 10.58 3.33 5.44
C GLY A 47 9.45 4.25 5.87
N ASN A 48 9.74 5.28 6.66
CA ASN A 48 8.76 6.30 7.06
C ASN A 48 8.31 7.16 5.87
N LEU A 49 9.23 7.53 4.97
CA LEU A 49 8.88 8.22 3.73
C LEU A 49 7.97 7.36 2.85
N TYR A 50 8.22 6.05 2.75
CA TYR A 50 7.31 5.13 2.08
C TYR A 50 5.91 5.13 2.71
N LYS A 51 5.81 5.01 4.03
CA LYS A 51 4.52 5.06 4.75
C LYS A 51 3.78 6.36 4.48
N SER A 52 4.49 7.48 4.54
CA SER A 52 3.92 8.82 4.35
C SER A 52 3.48 9.10 2.90
N LEU A 53 4.24 8.63 1.90
CA LEU A 53 3.98 8.96 0.49
C LEU A 53 3.12 7.92 -0.24
N VAL A 54 3.41 6.63 -0.04
CA VAL A 54 2.73 5.53 -0.74
C VAL A 54 1.71 4.87 0.19
N GLY A 55 2.08 4.64 1.45
CA GLY A 55 1.18 4.05 2.45
C GLY A 55 -0.10 4.86 2.62
N SER A 56 -0.01 6.19 2.71
CA SER A 56 -1.17 7.08 2.80
C SER A 56 -2.11 6.99 1.60
N ILE A 57 -1.59 6.82 0.37
CA ILE A 57 -2.42 6.64 -0.84
C ILE A 57 -3.22 5.35 -0.74
N LEU A 58 -2.56 4.26 -0.30
CA LEU A 58 -3.21 2.96 -0.11
C LEU A 58 -4.24 2.99 1.01
N ASP A 59 -3.89 3.56 2.16
CA ASP A 59 -4.76 3.67 3.33
C ASP A 59 -6.00 4.53 3.02
N TYR A 60 -5.86 5.63 2.26
CA TYR A 60 -7.00 6.44 1.82
C TYR A 60 -7.89 5.71 0.82
N SER A 61 -7.30 4.91 -0.06
CA SER A 61 -8.04 4.14 -1.08
C SER A 61 -8.71 2.89 -0.50
N PHE A 62 -8.48 2.59 0.80
CA PHE A 62 -8.93 1.38 1.50
C PHE A 62 -10.39 0.98 1.24
N PRO A 63 -11.40 1.88 1.32
CA PRO A 63 -12.79 1.51 1.11
C PRO A 63 -13.04 0.87 -0.27
N CYS A 64 -12.30 1.33 -1.28
CA CYS A 64 -12.35 0.75 -2.62
C CYS A 64 -11.49 -0.52 -2.74
N LEU A 65 -10.33 -0.54 -2.07
CA LEU A 65 -9.40 -1.68 -2.08
C LEU A 65 -10.02 -2.94 -1.47
N ASN A 66 -10.93 -2.83 -0.50
CA ASN A 66 -11.58 -3.98 0.12
C ASN A 66 -12.43 -4.79 -0.88
N SER A 67 -12.88 -4.17 -1.96
CA SER A 67 -13.61 -4.82 -3.04
C SER A 67 -12.71 -5.36 -4.16
N PHE A 68 -11.38 -5.28 -4.01
CA PHE A 68 -10.46 -5.68 -5.08
C PHE A 68 -10.28 -7.20 -5.15
N SER A 69 -10.12 -7.69 -6.36
CA SER A 69 -9.70 -9.07 -6.58
C SER A 69 -8.30 -9.32 -6.02
N VAL A 70 -8.03 -10.58 -5.66
CA VAL A 70 -6.69 -11.05 -5.21
C VAL A 70 -5.59 -10.63 -6.21
N ASN A 71 -5.89 -10.64 -7.51
CA ASN A 71 -4.94 -10.22 -8.55
C ASN A 71 -4.60 -8.74 -8.47
N ASN A 72 -5.56 -7.87 -8.17
CA ASN A 72 -5.31 -6.43 -8.02
C ASN A 72 -4.53 -6.13 -6.74
N ILE A 73 -4.80 -6.86 -5.64
CA ILE A 73 -3.99 -6.77 -4.42
C ILE A 73 -2.54 -7.20 -4.68
N LYS A 74 -2.31 -8.27 -5.46
CA LYS A 74 -0.96 -8.70 -5.87
C LYS A 74 -0.22 -7.62 -6.66
N LYS A 75 -0.90 -6.87 -7.53
CA LYS A 75 -0.30 -5.74 -8.26
C LYS A 75 0.18 -4.65 -7.30
N LEU A 76 -0.63 -4.29 -6.30
CA LEU A 76 -0.23 -3.31 -5.28
C LEU A 76 0.91 -3.83 -4.40
N GLN A 77 0.88 -5.12 -4.04
CA GLN A 77 1.98 -5.76 -3.31
C GLN A 77 3.30 -5.71 -4.10
N ALA A 78 3.27 -5.84 -5.43
CA ALA A 78 4.46 -5.71 -6.26
C ALA A 78 5.08 -4.30 -6.18
N ILE A 79 4.27 -3.25 -6.05
CA ILE A 79 4.75 -1.88 -5.84
C ILE A 79 5.47 -1.78 -4.48
N GLN A 80 4.85 -2.29 -3.41
CA GLN A 80 5.48 -2.33 -2.09
C GLN A 80 6.79 -3.11 -2.12
N ASN A 81 6.81 -4.29 -2.76
CA ASN A 81 8.02 -5.11 -2.85
C ASN A 81 9.14 -4.38 -3.59
N THR A 82 8.80 -3.63 -4.65
CA THR A 82 9.77 -2.81 -5.38
C THR A 82 10.35 -1.69 -4.50
N ALA A 83 9.52 -1.05 -3.67
CA ALA A 83 9.98 -0.06 -2.71
C ALA A 83 10.90 -0.68 -1.66
N VAL A 84 10.50 -1.79 -1.05
CA VAL A 84 11.28 -2.49 -0.02
C VAL A 84 12.64 -2.92 -0.57
N ARG A 85 12.69 -3.52 -1.77
CA ARG A 85 13.96 -3.88 -2.42
C ARG A 85 14.85 -2.66 -2.62
N SER A 86 14.27 -1.55 -3.04
CA SER A 86 15.01 -0.31 -3.26
C SER A 86 15.59 0.22 -1.94
N ILE A 87 14.80 0.23 -0.86
CA ILE A 87 15.19 0.74 0.48
C ILE A 87 16.24 -0.16 1.13
N LEU A 88 16.02 -1.47 1.14
CA LEU A 88 16.87 -2.45 1.82
C LEU A 88 18.03 -2.95 0.97
N LYS A 89 18.15 -2.48 -0.29
CA LYS A 89 19.20 -2.90 -1.25
C LYS A 89 19.21 -4.41 -1.49
N LEU A 90 18.01 -5.00 -1.56
CA LEU A 90 17.85 -6.40 -1.90
C LEU A 90 18.03 -6.60 -3.41
N LYS A 91 18.50 -7.80 -3.77
CA LYS A 91 18.62 -8.18 -5.17
C LYS A 91 17.23 -8.27 -5.82
N TYR A 92 17.19 -8.15 -7.14
CA TYR A 92 15.94 -8.22 -7.91
C TYR A 92 15.30 -9.61 -7.84
N ASP A 93 16.12 -10.66 -7.81
CA ASP A 93 15.72 -12.08 -7.75
C ASP A 93 15.26 -12.56 -6.37
N THR A 94 15.42 -11.75 -5.32
CA THR A 94 15.03 -12.15 -3.96
C THR A 94 13.54 -12.55 -3.94
N PRO A 95 13.15 -13.71 -3.41
CA PRO A 95 11.75 -14.14 -3.43
C PRO A 95 10.87 -13.25 -2.56
N SER A 96 9.60 -13.04 -2.97
CA SER A 96 8.65 -12.14 -2.29
C SER A 96 8.50 -12.44 -0.80
N ASN A 97 8.55 -13.71 -0.41
CA ASN A 97 8.39 -14.16 0.97
C ASN A 97 9.50 -13.58 1.87
N ILE A 98 10.75 -13.57 1.38
CA ILE A 98 11.89 -12.97 2.08
C ILE A 98 11.73 -11.44 2.13
N VAL A 99 11.30 -10.82 1.03
CA VAL A 99 11.04 -9.37 1.00
C VAL A 99 9.98 -8.97 2.03
N HIS A 100 8.91 -9.74 2.17
CA HIS A 100 7.85 -9.48 3.15
C HIS A 100 8.38 -9.62 4.59
N HIS A 101 9.17 -10.66 4.86
CA HIS A 101 9.77 -10.89 6.18
C HIS A 101 10.73 -9.74 6.55
N GLU A 102 11.59 -9.32 5.63
CA GLU A 102 12.49 -8.18 5.86
C GLU A 102 11.75 -6.86 6.02
N ALA A 103 10.70 -6.62 5.23
CA ALA A 103 9.86 -5.43 5.35
C ALA A 103 9.23 -5.34 6.75
N PHE A 104 8.74 -6.46 7.27
CA PHE A 104 8.15 -6.50 8.60
C PHE A 104 9.21 -6.30 9.68
N TYR A 105 10.31 -7.04 9.65
CA TYR A 105 11.32 -7.00 10.69
C TYR A 105 12.03 -5.64 10.78
N LYS A 106 12.51 -5.13 9.63
CA LYS A 106 13.35 -3.92 9.55
C LYS A 106 12.54 -2.63 9.46
N LEU A 107 11.47 -2.61 8.67
CA LEU A 107 10.71 -1.38 8.36
C LEU A 107 9.36 -1.30 9.09
N LYS A 108 8.97 -2.36 9.84
CA LYS A 108 7.64 -2.49 10.45
C LYS A 108 6.54 -2.24 9.43
N LEU A 109 6.66 -2.88 8.26
CA LEU A 109 5.71 -2.81 7.17
C LEU A 109 5.01 -4.16 7.00
N LEU A 110 3.68 -4.15 7.13
CA LEU A 110 2.82 -5.30 6.81
C LEU A 110 2.67 -5.44 5.30
N THR A 111 2.32 -6.62 4.83
CA THR A 111 1.85 -6.81 3.44
C THR A 111 0.59 -5.99 3.20
N VAL A 112 0.34 -5.62 1.94
CA VAL A 112 -0.86 -4.87 1.55
C VAL A 112 -2.11 -5.59 2.05
N SER A 113 -2.23 -6.90 1.82
CA SER A 113 -3.37 -7.69 2.30
C SER A 113 -3.57 -7.60 3.80
N ASN A 114 -2.50 -7.77 4.59
CA ASN A 114 -2.61 -7.73 6.06
C ASN A 114 -2.93 -6.33 6.56
N ARG A 115 -2.41 -5.29 5.88
CA ARG A 115 -2.74 -3.89 6.19
C ARG A 115 -4.21 -3.59 5.92
N LEU A 116 -4.75 -4.06 4.80
CA LEU A 116 -6.18 -3.94 4.49
C LEU A 116 -7.03 -4.65 5.55
N PHE A 117 -6.66 -5.87 5.92
CA PHE A 117 -7.35 -6.62 6.98
C PHE A 117 -7.33 -5.87 8.33
N GLU A 118 -6.19 -5.33 8.76
CA GLU A 118 -6.15 -4.53 9.98
C GLU A 118 -7.01 -3.26 9.90
N LEU A 119 -7.08 -2.63 8.72
CA LEU A 119 -7.94 -1.47 8.52
C LEU A 119 -9.42 -1.87 8.61
N SER A 120 -9.84 -2.98 8.01
CA SER A 120 -11.23 -3.44 8.10
C SER A 120 -11.65 -3.69 9.53
N GLU A 121 -10.80 -4.38 10.32
CA GLU A 121 -11.08 -4.66 11.73
C GLU A 121 -11.25 -3.36 12.54
N ARG A 122 -10.39 -2.37 12.31
CA ARG A 122 -10.49 -1.07 13.01
C ARG A 122 -11.76 -0.31 12.64
N TYR A 123 -12.13 -0.29 11.35
CA TYR A 123 -13.36 0.38 10.90
C TYR A 123 -14.60 -0.27 11.50
N VAL A 124 -14.68 -1.61 11.51
CA VAL A 124 -15.79 -2.35 12.11
C VAL A 124 -15.85 -2.12 13.62
N GLY A 125 -14.72 -2.24 14.32
CA GLY A 125 -14.65 -2.04 15.77
C GLY A 125 -15.09 -0.64 16.22
N ILE A 126 -14.64 0.40 15.51
CA ILE A 126 -15.05 1.78 15.78
C ILE A 126 -16.55 1.98 15.50
N GLY A 127 -17.07 1.42 14.40
CA GLY A 127 -18.49 1.47 14.08
C GLY A 127 -19.35 0.89 15.19
N LEU A 128 -18.96 -0.28 15.73
CA LEU A 128 -19.68 -0.95 16.81
C LEU A 128 -19.63 -0.17 18.15
N SER A 129 -18.50 0.49 18.45
CA SER A 129 -18.38 1.31 19.67
C SER A 129 -19.21 2.60 19.63
N HIS A 130 -19.48 3.14 18.44
CA HIS A 130 -20.31 4.34 18.28
C HIS A 130 -21.79 4.01 18.17
N SER A 131 -22.18 2.82 17.71
CA SER A 131 -23.59 2.38 17.65
C SER A 131 -24.16 1.90 18.99
N SER A 132 -23.32 1.77 20.02
CA SER A 132 -23.69 1.34 21.37
C SER A 132 -23.90 2.50 22.36
N HIS A 133 -23.90 3.75 21.86
CA HIS A 133 -24.30 4.97 22.56
C HIS A 133 -25.53 5.58 21.88
#